data_AF-A0A139WQ47-F1
#
_entry.id   AF-A0A139WQ47-F1
#
_cell.length_a   1.000
_cell.length_b   1.000
_cell.length_c   1.000
_cell.angle_alpha   90.00
_cell.angle_beta   90.00
_cell.angle_gamma   90.00
#
_symmetry.space_group_name_H-M   'P 1'
#
loop_
_entity.id
_entity.type
_entity.pdbx_description
1 polymer ?
#
loop_
_entity_poly.entity_id
_entity_poly.type
_entity_poly.pdbx_seq_one_letter_code
_entity_poly.pdbx_strand_id
1 'polypeptide(L)'
;MLGCILISGSIGAVGCVVVSYGVASLPCELASKGTVCQASRVNKALDSWKFGFVVGGLAGLIWSPRHQLISRFQPVHLSAASLMTLSLYFSISQGTGVSSVSLKDRVSTSSYPPKLSAFLATIRWAETGTSEPESYRKLVFNGTFDDFSTHPQKKQCAPINGKRVCSTAAGAYQMLNRSWQDLAPKLNLKDFSPASQDKMAIEYIRRNNALNDVEAGRFDAAVYKVRKVWASFPNNNYGQNSKSIEKLKIYYEQQLQKYETKRIKSYYSSPI
;
A
#
# COMPACT_ATOMS: atom_id res chain seq x y z
N MET A 1 10.20 62.06 39.41
CA MET A 1 11.20 61.05 39.01
C MET A 1 10.67 59.67 39.35
N LEU A 2 9.84 59.12 38.47
CA LEU A 2 9.37 57.73 38.48
C LEU A 2 8.89 57.43 37.05
N GLY A 3 9.83 57.57 36.14
CA GLY A 3 9.83 56.94 34.83
C GLY A 3 10.93 55.88 34.87
N CYS A 4 10.71 54.78 34.14
CA CYS A 4 11.47 53.53 34.12
C CYS A 4 11.02 52.50 35.16
N ILE A 5 10.69 51.30 34.63
CA ILE A 5 10.29 50.06 35.32
C ILE A 5 8.77 49.88 35.48
N LEU A 6 8.02 49.99 34.37
CA LEU A 6 6.81 49.19 34.08
C LEU A 6 6.61 49.05 32.55
N ILE A 7 7.69 48.77 31.79
CA ILE A 7 7.64 48.33 30.38
C ILE A 7 8.81 47.36 30.16
N SER A 8 8.65 46.08 30.49
CA SER A 8 9.56 45.00 30.03
C SER A 8 8.92 43.61 30.16
N GLY A 9 7.64 43.48 29.81
CA GLY A 9 6.90 42.22 29.90
C GLY A 9 5.77 42.06 28.87
N SER A 10 5.88 42.69 27.69
CA SER A 10 4.86 42.58 26.64
C SER A 10 5.39 42.76 25.20
N ILE A 11 6.68 42.55 24.94
CA ILE A 11 7.24 42.52 23.58
C ILE A 11 8.09 41.27 23.46
N GLY A 12 7.50 40.21 22.92
CA GLY A 12 8.17 38.90 22.80
C GLY A 12 7.25 37.73 22.45
N ALA A 13 6.15 37.94 21.73
CA ALA A 13 5.43 36.92 20.95
C ALA A 13 4.38 37.57 20.01
N VAL A 14 4.73 38.69 19.38
CA VAL A 14 4.08 39.15 18.15
C VAL A 14 5.13 38.95 17.06
N GLY A 15 5.04 37.81 16.38
CA GLY A 15 6.03 37.39 15.38
C GLY A 15 6.29 35.90 15.36
N CYS A 16 5.25 35.08 15.17
CA CYS A 16 5.31 33.78 14.47
C CYS A 16 3.92 33.09 14.41
N VAL A 17 2.86 33.86 14.13
CA VAL A 17 1.57 33.35 13.64
C VAL A 17 1.34 33.88 12.23
N VAL A 18 2.34 33.79 11.35
CA VAL A 18 2.17 33.99 9.90
C VAL A 18 3.28 33.24 9.13
N VAL A 19 3.40 31.92 9.31
CA VAL A 19 3.99 31.01 8.28
C VAL A 19 3.42 29.61 8.50
N SER A 20 2.16 29.39 8.14
CA SER A 20 1.60 28.04 7.89
C SER A 20 0.25 28.04 7.17
N TYR A 21 -0.36 29.21 6.96
CA TYR A 21 -1.55 29.32 6.10
C TYR A 21 -1.33 30.45 5.09
N GLY A 22 -0.94 30.08 3.87
CA GLY A 22 -0.94 31.00 2.74
C GLY A 22 0.14 30.77 1.70
N VAL A 23 0.06 29.67 0.93
CA VAL A 23 0.37 29.56 -0.52
C VAL A 23 -0.26 28.23 -0.97
N ALA A 24 -1.11 28.07 -1.97
CA ALA A 24 -1.92 28.96 -2.77
C ALA A 24 -2.95 28.06 -3.48
N SER A 25 -4.24 28.22 -3.17
CA SER A 25 -5.32 27.91 -4.10
C SER A 25 -5.39 29.08 -5.08
N LEU A 26 -4.81 28.91 -6.27
CA LEU A 26 -5.07 29.81 -7.39
C LEU A 26 -6.10 29.17 -8.33
N PRO A 27 -7.21 29.86 -8.66
CA PRO A 27 -8.11 29.43 -9.72
C PRO A 27 -7.43 29.63 -11.07
N CYS A 28 -7.52 28.64 -11.94
CA CYS A 28 -7.04 28.72 -13.31
C CYS A 28 -8.24 29.10 -14.19
N GLU A 29 -8.35 30.38 -14.56
CA GLU A 29 -9.23 30.83 -15.64
C GLU A 29 -8.40 31.32 -16.83
N LEU A 30 -8.61 30.60 -17.94
CA LEU A 30 -8.64 31.01 -19.35
C LEU A 30 -7.33 31.29 -20.14
N ALA A 31 -7.20 30.41 -21.15
CA ALA A 31 -6.84 30.68 -22.55
C ALA A 31 -5.36 30.74 -22.95
N SER A 32 -4.80 29.60 -23.37
CA SER A 32 -4.20 29.43 -24.71
C SER A 32 -3.81 27.97 -24.94
N LYS A 33 -3.89 27.55 -26.20
CA LYS A 33 -3.74 26.20 -26.76
C LYS A 33 -2.67 25.30 -26.09
N GLY A 34 -3.13 24.14 -25.63
CA GLY A 34 -2.42 22.86 -25.74
C GLY A 34 -1.12 22.70 -24.96
N THR A 35 -1.17 22.52 -23.65
CA THR A 35 -0.20 21.72 -22.86
C THR A 35 -0.84 21.41 -21.49
N VAL A 36 -0.90 20.13 -21.09
CA VAL A 36 -1.41 19.69 -19.77
C VAL A 36 -0.25 19.68 -18.78
N CYS A 37 -0.32 20.49 -17.73
CA CYS A 37 0.64 20.45 -16.62
C CYS A 37 0.29 19.31 -15.66
N GLN A 38 1.14 18.29 -15.62
CA GLN A 38 1.03 17.15 -14.72
C GLN A 38 2.00 17.35 -13.55
N ALA A 39 1.49 17.66 -12.36
CA ALA A 39 2.30 17.76 -11.14
C ALA A 39 2.22 16.45 -10.35
N SER A 40 3.28 15.64 -10.44
CA SER A 40 3.55 14.48 -9.60
C SER A 40 4.48 14.88 -8.45
N ARG A 41 3.97 15.02 -7.22
CA ARG A 41 4.77 15.02 -5.98
C ARG A 41 3.89 14.68 -4.77
N VAL A 42 4.34 14.02 -3.70
CA VAL A 42 5.47 13.14 -3.37
C VAL A 42 5.10 12.61 -1.98
N ASN A 43 5.08 11.30 -1.79
CA ASN A 43 5.02 10.67 -0.46
C ASN A 43 6.33 10.96 0.26
N LYS A 44 6.36 11.93 1.19
CA LYS A 44 7.50 12.16 2.12
C LYS A 44 7.16 13.07 3.31
N ALA A 45 5.94 12.99 3.84
CA ALA A 45 5.48 13.87 4.92
C ALA A 45 5.08 13.15 6.22
N LEU A 46 5.50 11.90 6.45
CA LEU A 46 5.06 11.11 7.61
C LEU A 46 6.14 10.69 8.62
N ASP A 47 7.40 11.13 8.50
CA ASP A 47 8.45 10.79 9.48
C ASP A 47 9.09 11.98 10.21
N SER A 48 8.64 13.22 9.99
CA SER A 48 9.30 14.42 10.54
C SER A 48 8.75 14.94 11.87
N TRP A 49 7.62 14.41 12.38
CA TRP A 49 7.03 14.92 13.63
C TRP A 49 7.56 14.22 14.91
N LYS A 50 8.23 13.08 14.78
CA LYS A 50 8.78 12.32 15.92
C LYS A 50 10.19 12.74 16.35
N PHE A 51 10.88 13.58 15.59
CA PHE A 51 12.23 14.05 15.92
C PHE A 51 12.29 15.41 16.65
N GLY A 52 11.21 16.19 16.64
CA GLY A 52 11.18 17.54 17.24
C GLY A 52 11.10 17.57 18.78
N PHE A 53 10.56 16.53 19.42
CA PHE A 53 10.37 16.51 20.87
C PHE A 53 11.56 15.94 21.67
N VAL A 54 12.48 15.22 21.03
CA VAL A 54 13.63 14.58 21.71
C VAL A 54 14.88 15.48 21.73
N VAL A 55 14.98 16.45 20.82
CA VAL A 55 16.15 17.35 20.73
C VAL A 55 15.98 18.63 21.59
N GLY A 56 14.76 19.05 21.91
CA GLY A 56 14.49 20.21 22.76
C GLY A 56 14.70 19.98 24.26
N GLY A 57 14.66 18.73 24.73
CA GLY A 57 14.81 18.40 26.16
C GLY A 57 16.25 18.24 26.65
N LEU A 58 17.23 18.10 25.74
CA LEU A 58 18.63 17.84 26.09
C LEU A 58 19.56 19.07 25.93
N ALA A 59 19.10 20.14 25.28
CA ALA A 59 19.86 21.39 25.15
C ALA A 59 19.66 22.38 26.32
N GLY A 60 18.70 22.13 27.22
CA GLY A 60 18.40 23.00 28.36
C GLY A 60 19.21 22.74 29.64
N LEU A 61 20.09 21.74 29.65
CA LEU A 61 20.80 21.29 30.86
C LEU A 61 22.33 21.41 30.81
N ILE A 62 22.91 22.02 29.76
CA ILE A 62 24.39 22.08 29.61
C ILE A 62 24.95 23.51 29.44
N TRP A 63 24.13 24.57 29.57
CA TRP A 63 24.68 25.94 29.54
C TRP A 63 24.00 26.90 30.50
N SER A 64 24.45 26.95 31.75
CA SER A 64 24.38 28.18 32.55
C SER A 64 25.31 28.09 33.78
N PRO A 65 26.38 28.90 33.85
CA PRO A 65 27.17 29.06 35.06
C PRO A 65 26.84 30.41 35.71
N ARG A 66 26.11 30.39 36.84
CA ARG A 66 26.35 31.25 38.02
C ARG A 66 25.28 31.06 39.09
N HIS A 67 25.79 30.82 40.30
CA HIS A 67 25.05 30.79 41.55
C HIS A 67 24.22 32.05 41.80
N GLN A 68 23.00 31.88 42.32
CA GLN A 68 22.51 32.65 43.46
C GLN A 68 21.42 31.85 44.21
N LEU A 69 21.62 31.75 45.53
CA LEU A 69 20.73 31.11 46.49
C LEU A 69 19.36 31.78 46.52
N ILE A 70 18.29 30.98 46.41
CA ILE A 70 17.01 31.30 47.04
C ILE A 70 16.50 30.02 47.72
N SER A 71 16.51 30.05 49.04
CA SER A 71 15.92 29.05 49.92
C SER A 71 14.40 29.19 49.97
N ARG A 72 13.72 28.04 50.09
CA ARG A 72 12.28 27.82 50.37
C ARG A 72 11.36 27.73 49.15
N PHE A 73 11.15 26.49 48.69
CA PHE A 73 9.86 26.07 48.15
C PHE A 73 9.51 24.67 48.68
N GLN A 74 8.42 24.57 49.43
CA GLN A 74 7.84 23.30 49.89
C GLN A 74 6.99 22.67 48.77
N PRO A 75 6.96 21.33 48.61
CA PRO A 75 6.33 20.67 47.47
C PRO A 75 4.87 20.32 47.78
N VAL A 76 3.93 21.26 47.63
CA VAL A 76 2.49 20.91 47.79
C VAL A 76 1.57 21.54 46.73
N HIS A 77 2.07 22.26 45.72
CA HIS A 77 1.18 22.91 44.73
C HIS A 77 1.34 22.45 43.27
N LEU A 78 2.00 21.31 43.03
CA LEU A 78 2.10 20.72 41.68
C LEU A 78 1.06 19.64 41.37
N SER A 79 0.07 19.42 42.24
CA SER A 79 -0.94 18.36 42.07
C SER A 79 -2.31 18.83 41.57
N ALA A 80 -2.61 20.13 41.53
CA ALA A 80 -3.96 20.60 41.18
C ALA A 80 -4.12 21.00 39.70
N ALA A 81 -3.06 21.53 39.07
CA ALA A 81 -3.12 21.94 37.66
C ALA A 81 -3.05 20.74 36.68
N SER A 82 -2.46 19.61 37.12
CA SER A 82 -2.28 18.43 36.26
C SER A 82 -3.47 17.45 36.26
N LEU A 83 -4.44 17.63 37.16
CA LEU A 83 -5.65 16.80 37.22
C LEU A 83 -6.85 17.45 36.51
N MET A 84 -6.88 18.77 36.36
CA MET A 84 -7.93 19.48 35.62
C MET A 84 -7.81 19.33 34.09
N THR A 85 -6.62 19.02 33.56
CA THR A 85 -6.43 18.77 32.12
C THR A 85 -6.79 17.34 31.71
N LEU A 86 -6.95 16.40 32.66
CA LEU A 86 -7.29 15.01 32.37
C LEU A 86 -8.81 14.76 32.37
N SER A 87 -9.58 15.56 33.10
CA SER A 87 -11.05 15.46 33.12
C SER A 87 -11.72 16.07 31.88
N LEU A 88 -11.13 17.10 31.26
CA LEU A 88 -11.62 17.66 29.99
C LEU A 88 -11.26 16.79 28.76
N TYR A 89 -10.21 15.97 28.86
CA TYR A 89 -9.87 15.00 27.81
C TYR A 89 -10.83 13.81 27.78
N PHE A 90 -11.43 13.44 28.92
CA PHE A 90 -12.31 12.28 29.03
C PHE A 90 -13.79 12.59 28.73
N SER A 91 -14.19 13.87 28.72
CA SER A 91 -15.58 14.30 28.46
C SER A 91 -15.86 14.77 27.03
N ILE A 92 -14.87 14.81 26.13
CA ILE A 92 -15.09 15.06 24.69
C ILE A 92 -15.18 13.73 23.89
N SER A 93 -14.91 12.58 24.52
CA SER A 93 -14.98 11.26 23.86
C SER A 93 -16.35 10.57 23.92
N GLN A 94 -17.40 11.23 24.40
CA GLN A 94 -18.75 10.65 24.40
C GLN A 94 -19.77 11.65 23.88
N GLY A 95 -20.00 11.63 22.56
CA GLY A 95 -21.02 12.48 21.96
C GLY A 95 -21.02 12.50 20.44
N THR A 96 -21.30 11.36 19.80
CA THR A 96 -22.15 11.25 18.60
C THR A 96 -22.37 9.76 18.36
N GLY A 97 -23.60 9.30 18.56
CA GLY A 97 -24.02 7.97 18.16
C GLY A 97 -23.92 7.84 16.64
N VAL A 98 -22.86 7.16 16.19
CA VAL A 98 -22.77 6.66 14.83
C VAL A 98 -23.52 5.34 14.83
N SER A 99 -24.59 5.27 14.06
CA SER A 99 -25.30 4.04 13.73
C SER A 99 -24.30 2.92 13.48
N SER A 100 -24.47 1.78 14.17
CA SER A 100 -23.70 0.57 13.92
C SER A 100 -23.99 0.07 12.52
N VAL A 101 -23.35 0.67 11.51
CA VAL A 101 -23.17 0.07 10.21
C VAL A 101 -22.29 -1.14 10.47
N SER A 102 -22.90 -2.31 10.30
CA SER A 102 -22.26 -3.60 10.31
C SER A 102 -20.89 -3.51 9.63
N LEU A 103 -19.82 -3.71 10.39
CA LEU A 103 -18.46 -3.92 9.90
C LEU A 103 -18.38 -5.32 9.24
N LYS A 104 -19.25 -5.55 8.27
CA LYS A 104 -19.06 -6.46 7.14
C LYS A 104 -18.59 -5.64 5.94
N ASP A 105 -17.85 -4.57 6.19
CA ASP A 105 -17.42 -3.66 5.15
C ASP A 105 -15.93 -3.85 4.87
N ARG A 106 -15.68 -4.16 3.60
CA ARG A 106 -14.42 -3.96 2.89
C ARG A 106 -13.27 -4.84 3.36
N VAL A 107 -13.24 -6.05 2.79
CA VAL A 107 -12.00 -6.46 2.12
C VAL A 107 -11.59 -5.26 1.27
N SER A 108 -10.52 -4.58 1.67
CA SER A 108 -9.87 -3.59 0.83
C SER A 108 -9.38 -4.36 -0.39
N THR A 109 -10.25 -4.54 -1.36
CA THR A 109 -9.86 -4.80 -2.74
C THR A 109 -9.13 -3.51 -3.10
N SER A 110 -7.82 -3.46 -2.86
CA SER A 110 -6.95 -2.54 -3.57
C SER A 110 -7.17 -2.85 -5.05
N SER A 111 -8.17 -2.20 -5.66
CA SER A 111 -8.52 -2.47 -7.04
C SER A 111 -7.38 -1.91 -7.85
N TYR A 112 -6.47 -2.78 -8.29
CA TYR A 112 -5.37 -2.40 -9.16
C TYR A 112 -5.92 -1.70 -10.41
N PRO A 113 -5.13 -0.82 -11.06
CA PRO A 113 -5.51 -0.23 -12.33
C PRO A 113 -6.03 -1.30 -13.31
N PRO A 114 -7.03 -1.01 -14.17
CA PRO A 114 -7.69 -2.02 -15.00
C PRO A 114 -6.73 -2.90 -15.80
N LYS A 115 -5.67 -2.31 -16.37
CA LYS A 115 -4.62 -3.04 -17.11
C LYS A 115 -3.85 -4.03 -16.23
N LEU A 116 -3.46 -3.63 -15.01
CA LEU A 116 -2.79 -4.53 -14.09
C LEU A 116 -3.74 -5.65 -13.62
N SER A 117 -4.98 -5.30 -13.29
CA SER A 117 -6.01 -6.29 -12.94
C SER A 117 -6.25 -7.31 -14.05
N ALA A 118 -6.35 -6.84 -15.30
CA ALA A 118 -6.51 -7.70 -16.47
C ALA A 118 -5.28 -8.59 -16.70
N PHE A 119 -4.07 -8.05 -16.57
CA PHE A 119 -2.84 -8.83 -16.71
C PHE A 119 -2.72 -9.93 -15.64
N LEU A 120 -3.03 -9.60 -14.38
CA LEU A 120 -3.09 -10.58 -13.30
C LEU A 120 -4.17 -11.64 -13.57
N ALA A 121 -5.35 -11.27 -14.05
CA ALA A 121 -6.38 -12.22 -14.46
C ALA A 121 -5.91 -13.16 -15.58
N THR A 122 -5.18 -12.64 -16.57
CA THR A 122 -4.60 -13.46 -17.65
C THR A 122 -3.58 -14.46 -17.13
N ILE A 123 -2.70 -14.08 -16.19
CA ILE A 123 -1.77 -15.03 -15.56
C ILE A 123 -2.56 -16.13 -14.84
N ARG A 124 -3.55 -15.76 -14.03
CA ARG A 124 -4.37 -16.71 -13.27
C ARG A 124 -5.06 -17.73 -14.17
N TRP A 125 -5.66 -17.24 -15.25
CA TRP A 125 -6.29 -18.10 -16.24
C TRP A 125 -5.30 -19.00 -16.96
N ALA A 126 -4.14 -18.48 -17.35
CA ALA A 126 -3.13 -19.26 -18.06
C ALA A 126 -2.57 -20.40 -17.19
N GLU A 127 -2.37 -20.14 -15.90
CA GLU A 127 -1.80 -21.09 -14.94
C GLU A 127 -2.83 -22.08 -14.38
N THR A 128 -4.09 -21.67 -14.17
CA THR A 128 -5.09 -22.49 -13.45
C THR A 128 -6.33 -22.86 -14.27
N GLY A 129 -6.47 -22.30 -15.48
CA GLY A 129 -7.66 -22.43 -16.33
C GLY A 129 -8.80 -21.49 -15.99
N THR A 130 -8.71 -20.69 -14.92
CA THR A 130 -9.71 -19.70 -14.51
C THR A 130 -9.07 -18.47 -13.88
N SER A 131 -9.73 -17.31 -13.96
CA SER A 131 -9.32 -16.09 -13.22
C SER A 131 -10.27 -15.74 -12.06
N GLU A 132 -11.25 -16.61 -11.82
CA GLU A 132 -12.24 -16.48 -10.74
C GLU A 132 -11.60 -16.78 -9.36
N PRO A 133 -12.28 -16.45 -8.23
CA PRO A 133 -11.70 -16.58 -6.89
C PRO A 133 -11.15 -17.97 -6.55
N GLU A 134 -11.69 -19.01 -7.17
CA GLU A 134 -11.26 -20.40 -6.99
C GLU A 134 -9.83 -20.66 -7.47
N SER A 135 -9.29 -19.81 -8.35
CA SER A 135 -7.88 -19.88 -8.78
C SER A 135 -6.91 -19.77 -7.59
N TYR A 136 -7.24 -18.95 -6.58
CA TYR A 136 -6.37 -18.71 -5.41
C TYR A 136 -6.15 -19.91 -4.51
N ARG A 137 -6.98 -20.95 -4.63
CA ARG A 137 -6.87 -22.19 -3.85
C ARG A 137 -6.33 -23.38 -4.62
N LYS A 138 -5.95 -23.23 -5.90
CA LYS A 138 -5.54 -24.35 -6.75
C LYS A 138 -4.16 -24.88 -6.36
N LEU A 139 -4.02 -26.20 -6.32
CA LEU A 139 -2.73 -26.88 -6.28
C LEU A 139 -2.31 -27.32 -7.69
N VAL A 140 -1.01 -27.48 -7.92
CA VAL A 140 -0.48 -27.97 -9.19
C VAL A 140 -1.02 -29.35 -9.54
N PHE A 141 -1.29 -29.58 -10.83
CA PHE A 141 -1.91 -30.79 -11.38
C PHE A 141 -3.37 -31.01 -10.94
N ASN A 142 -3.63 -31.27 -9.65
CA ASN A 142 -4.97 -31.51 -9.14
C ASN A 142 -5.10 -31.16 -7.65
N GLY A 143 -6.30 -30.74 -7.25
CA GLY A 143 -6.68 -30.47 -5.87
C GLY A 143 -6.70 -28.98 -5.51
N THR A 144 -7.12 -28.71 -4.27
CA THR A 144 -7.18 -27.38 -3.69
C THR A 144 -6.67 -27.37 -2.24
N PHE A 145 -6.46 -26.18 -1.69
CA PHE A 145 -6.16 -25.95 -0.29
C PHE A 145 -7.07 -24.85 0.28
N ASP A 146 -7.43 -24.95 1.56
CA ASP A 146 -8.36 -23.98 2.17
C ASP A 146 -7.73 -23.18 3.33
N ASP A 147 -6.52 -23.57 3.77
CA ASP A 147 -5.72 -22.80 4.73
C ASP A 147 -4.81 -21.82 4.00
N PHE A 148 -5.10 -20.52 4.17
CA PHE A 148 -4.33 -19.43 3.61
C PHE A 148 -3.29 -18.86 4.58
N SER A 149 -3.13 -19.39 5.80
CA SER A 149 -2.17 -18.87 6.78
C SER A 149 -0.72 -18.89 6.29
N THR A 150 -0.40 -19.79 5.36
CA THR A 150 0.90 -19.89 4.70
C THR A 150 0.77 -20.59 3.34
N HIS A 151 1.83 -20.58 2.54
CA HIS A 151 1.88 -21.39 1.33
C HIS A 151 1.71 -22.87 1.71
N PRO A 152 0.91 -23.69 0.99
CA PRO A 152 0.57 -25.05 1.44
C PRO A 152 1.75 -26.04 1.43
N GLN A 153 2.85 -25.71 0.73
CA GLN A 153 4.09 -26.49 0.63
C GLN A 153 3.90 -27.96 0.16
N LYS A 154 2.74 -28.28 -0.41
CA LYS A 154 2.43 -29.62 -0.91
C LYS A 154 3.21 -29.90 -2.20
N LYS A 155 4.15 -30.85 -2.16
CA LYS A 155 4.85 -31.36 -3.35
C LYS A 155 3.98 -32.41 -4.03
N GLN A 156 3.62 -32.17 -5.28
CA GLN A 156 2.88 -33.12 -6.11
C GLN A 156 3.70 -33.46 -7.35
N CYS A 157 3.46 -34.64 -7.93
CA CYS A 157 4.15 -35.10 -9.12
C CYS A 157 3.17 -35.67 -10.14
N ALA A 158 3.38 -35.37 -11.41
CA ALA A 158 2.59 -35.90 -12.52
C ALA A 158 3.49 -36.22 -13.73
N PRO A 159 3.08 -37.14 -14.61
CA PRO A 159 3.76 -37.36 -15.88
C PRO A 159 3.47 -36.19 -16.83
N ILE A 160 4.52 -35.49 -17.27
CA ILE A 160 4.47 -34.45 -18.30
C ILE A 160 5.40 -34.88 -19.43
N ASN A 161 4.88 -35.05 -20.65
CA ASN A 161 5.64 -35.48 -21.83
C ASN A 161 6.50 -36.73 -21.56
N GLY A 162 5.91 -37.73 -20.90
CA GLY A 162 6.57 -38.99 -20.56
C GLY A 162 7.57 -38.92 -19.39
N LYS A 163 7.81 -37.75 -18.79
CA LYS A 163 8.73 -37.58 -17.65
C LYS A 163 7.95 -37.28 -16.36
N ARG A 164 8.39 -37.85 -15.25
CA ARG A 164 7.83 -37.54 -13.92
C ARG A 164 8.32 -36.17 -13.47
N VAL A 165 7.43 -35.17 -13.44
CA VAL A 165 7.73 -33.81 -12.99
C VAL A 165 7.09 -33.59 -11.63
N CYS A 166 7.85 -33.08 -10.67
CA CYS A 166 7.36 -32.71 -9.35
C CYS A 166 7.41 -31.20 -9.14
N SER A 167 6.38 -30.64 -8.53
CA SER A 167 6.28 -29.20 -8.24
C SER A 167 5.60 -28.96 -6.89
N THR A 168 5.84 -27.79 -6.32
CA THR A 168 5.14 -27.27 -5.13
C THR A 168 4.24 -26.10 -5.48
N ALA A 169 3.95 -25.90 -6.76
CA ALA A 169 3.16 -24.78 -7.23
C ALA A 169 1.76 -24.76 -6.63
N ALA A 170 1.35 -23.60 -6.13
CA ALA A 170 0.05 -23.39 -5.53
C ALA A 170 -0.46 -21.97 -5.76
N GLY A 171 -1.78 -21.82 -5.62
CA GLY A 171 -2.49 -20.56 -5.74
C GLY A 171 -2.69 -20.12 -7.18
N ALA A 172 -3.26 -18.91 -7.33
CA ALA A 172 -3.73 -18.40 -8.60
C ALA A 172 -2.60 -18.17 -9.61
N TYR A 173 -1.39 -17.94 -9.10
CA TYR A 173 -0.20 -17.69 -9.90
C TYR A 173 0.81 -18.84 -9.86
N GLN A 174 0.39 -20.01 -9.34
CA GLN A 174 1.20 -21.23 -9.24
C GLN A 174 2.59 -20.97 -8.61
N MET A 175 2.61 -20.18 -7.54
CA MET A 175 3.82 -19.83 -6.80
C MET A 175 4.44 -21.08 -6.19
N LEU A 176 5.76 -21.20 -6.27
CA LEU A 176 6.50 -22.34 -5.69
C LEU A 176 6.80 -22.07 -4.21
N ASN A 177 7.06 -23.14 -3.43
CA ASN A 177 7.51 -22.99 -2.04
C ASN A 177 8.76 -22.09 -1.92
N ARG A 178 9.74 -22.26 -2.82
CA ARG A 178 10.94 -21.39 -2.88
C ARG A 178 10.60 -19.91 -3.13
N SER A 179 9.56 -19.65 -3.91
CA SER A 179 9.10 -18.29 -4.21
C SER A 179 8.45 -17.66 -2.98
N TRP A 180 7.67 -18.44 -2.23
CA TRP A 180 7.11 -18.03 -0.95
C TRP A 180 8.21 -17.70 0.07
N GLN A 181 9.18 -18.60 0.24
CA GLN A 181 10.33 -18.38 1.13
C GLN A 181 11.14 -17.12 0.78
N ASP A 182 11.28 -16.81 -0.51
CA ASP A 182 11.97 -15.59 -0.96
C ASP A 182 11.13 -14.32 -0.75
N LEU A 183 9.87 -14.32 -1.20
CA LEU A 183 9.06 -13.10 -1.30
C LEU A 183 8.31 -12.76 -0.03
N ALA A 184 7.84 -13.73 0.75
CA ALA A 184 7.08 -13.47 1.97
C ALA A 184 7.82 -12.55 2.95
N PRO A 185 9.09 -12.81 3.32
CA PRO A 185 9.82 -11.90 4.21
C PRO A 185 10.11 -10.54 3.55
N LYS A 186 10.45 -10.52 2.25
CA LYS A 186 10.80 -9.29 1.53
C LYS A 186 9.62 -8.33 1.34
N LEU A 187 8.42 -8.88 1.23
CA LEU A 187 7.17 -8.14 1.08
C LEU A 187 6.37 -8.04 2.39
N ASN A 188 6.91 -8.55 3.50
CA ASN A 188 6.26 -8.64 4.82
C ASN A 188 4.85 -9.28 4.74
N LEU A 189 4.71 -10.35 3.96
CA LEU A 189 3.45 -11.10 3.84
C LEU A 189 3.23 -11.94 5.09
N LYS A 190 2.04 -11.82 5.68
CA LYS A 190 1.65 -12.57 6.89
C LYS A 190 0.94 -13.88 6.60
N ASP A 191 0.46 -14.02 5.37
CA ASP A 191 -0.37 -15.12 4.92
C ASP A 191 -0.18 -15.35 3.41
N PHE A 192 -0.74 -16.43 2.89
CA PHE A 192 -0.82 -16.74 1.47
C PHE A 192 -2.19 -16.38 0.88
N SER A 193 -2.90 -15.41 1.47
CA SER A 193 -4.21 -14.93 1.02
C SER A 193 -4.19 -14.45 -0.44
N PRO A 194 -5.37 -14.29 -1.10
CA PRO A 194 -5.44 -13.74 -2.45
C PRO A 194 -4.65 -12.43 -2.65
N ALA A 195 -4.73 -11.51 -1.68
CA ALA A 195 -3.99 -10.25 -1.75
C ALA A 195 -2.47 -10.45 -1.66
N SER A 196 -2.01 -11.37 -0.82
CA SER A 196 -0.58 -11.73 -0.71
C SER A 196 -0.08 -12.41 -1.99
N GLN A 197 -0.88 -13.29 -2.59
CA GLN A 197 -0.56 -13.91 -3.88
C GLN A 197 -0.46 -12.86 -5.01
N ASP A 198 -1.38 -11.90 -5.07
CA ASP A 198 -1.32 -10.80 -6.04
C ASP A 198 -0.04 -9.97 -5.87
N LYS A 199 0.32 -9.63 -4.63
CA LYS A 199 1.57 -8.89 -4.33
C LYS A 199 2.81 -9.65 -4.80
N MET A 200 2.85 -10.97 -4.60
CA MET A 200 3.95 -11.81 -5.11
C MET A 200 4.03 -11.77 -6.64
N ALA A 201 2.89 -11.88 -7.32
CA ALA A 201 2.85 -11.82 -8.78
C ALA A 201 3.32 -10.45 -9.31
N ILE A 202 2.83 -9.36 -8.70
CA ILE A 202 3.26 -7.98 -9.03
C ILE A 202 4.76 -7.81 -8.81
N GLU A 203 5.31 -8.35 -7.73
CA GLU A 203 6.75 -8.28 -7.46
C GLU A 203 7.56 -9.04 -8.52
N TYR A 204 7.09 -10.20 -9.00
CA TYR A 204 7.74 -10.87 -10.14
C TYR A 204 7.65 -10.05 -11.44
N ILE A 205 6.49 -9.43 -11.73
CA ILE A 205 6.32 -8.52 -12.87
C ILE A 205 7.33 -7.38 -12.78
N ARG A 206 7.47 -6.77 -11.59
CA ARG A 206 8.40 -5.67 -11.33
C ARG A 206 9.86 -6.11 -11.49
N ARG A 207 10.27 -7.23 -10.90
CA ARG A 207 11.64 -7.77 -10.99
C ARG A 207 12.07 -8.10 -12.43
N ASN A 208 11.11 -8.39 -13.31
CA ASN A 208 11.36 -8.63 -14.72
C ASN A 208 11.19 -7.36 -15.59
N ASN A 209 11.10 -6.17 -14.98
CA ASN A 209 10.95 -4.89 -15.68
C ASN A 209 9.71 -4.79 -16.58
N ALA A 210 8.64 -5.53 -16.25
CA ALA A 210 7.42 -5.60 -17.05
C ALA A 210 6.30 -4.69 -16.54
N LEU A 211 6.41 -4.14 -15.32
CA LEU A 211 5.32 -3.37 -14.70
C LEU A 211 4.94 -2.13 -15.53
N ASN A 212 5.93 -1.37 -16.00
CA ASN A 212 5.70 -0.21 -16.86
C ASN A 212 5.07 -0.58 -18.21
N ASP A 213 5.34 -1.78 -18.72
CA ASP A 213 4.70 -2.26 -19.96
C ASP A 213 3.24 -2.61 -19.72
N VAL A 214 2.94 -3.26 -18.59
CA VAL A 214 1.56 -3.57 -18.18
C VAL A 214 0.75 -2.27 -18.02
N GLU A 215 1.30 -1.28 -17.31
CA GLU A 215 0.63 0.01 -17.10
C GLU A 215 0.44 0.81 -18.40
N ALA A 216 1.41 0.73 -19.31
CA ALA A 216 1.29 1.32 -20.63
C ALA A 216 0.33 0.55 -21.56
N GLY A 217 0.01 -0.71 -21.27
CA GLY A 217 -0.78 -1.58 -22.15
C GLY A 217 0.04 -2.23 -23.27
N ARG A 218 1.37 -2.26 -23.14
CA ARG A 218 2.29 -2.97 -24.04
C ARG A 218 2.31 -4.47 -23.69
N PHE A 219 1.18 -5.14 -23.93
CA PHE A 219 0.93 -6.51 -23.49
C PHE A 219 2.00 -7.51 -23.94
N ASP A 220 2.30 -7.55 -25.24
CA ASP A 220 3.24 -8.50 -25.82
C ASP A 220 4.66 -8.34 -25.22
N ALA A 221 5.10 -7.11 -24.98
CA ALA A 221 6.37 -6.80 -24.33
C ALA A 221 6.38 -7.25 -22.86
N ALA A 222 5.29 -7.03 -22.12
CA ALA A 222 5.16 -7.49 -20.75
C ALA A 222 5.20 -9.01 -20.65
N VAL A 223 4.44 -9.72 -21.51
CA VAL A 223 4.45 -11.20 -21.59
C VAL A 223 5.84 -11.71 -21.93
N TYR A 224 6.51 -11.11 -22.92
CA TYR A 224 7.87 -11.49 -23.27
C TYR A 224 8.80 -11.40 -22.06
N LYS A 225 8.76 -10.31 -21.30
CA LYS A 225 9.64 -10.13 -20.14
C LYS A 225 9.39 -11.13 -19.02
N VAL A 226 8.15 -11.53 -18.77
CA VAL A 226 7.80 -12.43 -17.65
C VAL A 226 7.71 -13.91 -18.04
N ARG A 227 7.86 -14.27 -19.31
CA ARG A 227 7.65 -15.65 -19.82
C ARG A 227 8.45 -16.75 -19.12
N LYS A 228 9.56 -16.42 -18.46
CA LYS A 228 10.38 -17.39 -17.71
C LYS A 228 9.87 -17.63 -16.29
N VAL A 229 8.99 -16.77 -15.78
CA VAL A 229 8.35 -16.91 -14.46
C VAL A 229 7.24 -17.97 -14.51
N TRP A 230 6.40 -17.92 -15.53
CA TRP A 230 5.19 -18.73 -15.66
C TRP A 230 5.31 -19.73 -16.81
N ALA A 231 5.18 -21.02 -16.51
CA ALA A 231 5.37 -22.08 -17.50
C ALA A 231 4.25 -22.10 -18.56
N SER A 232 3.10 -21.51 -18.27
CA SER A 232 2.00 -21.36 -19.22
C SER A 232 2.26 -20.33 -20.33
N PHE A 233 3.26 -19.46 -20.19
CA PHE A 233 3.55 -18.39 -21.16
C PHE A 233 4.45 -18.88 -22.30
N PRO A 234 4.31 -18.37 -23.53
CA PRO A 234 5.07 -18.87 -24.68
C PRO A 234 6.56 -18.50 -24.61
N ASN A 235 7.39 -19.17 -25.44
CA ASN A 235 8.82 -18.89 -25.60
C ASN A 235 9.64 -19.07 -24.30
N ASN A 236 9.32 -20.11 -23.53
CA ASN A 236 10.03 -20.54 -22.32
C ASN A 236 10.70 -21.93 -22.51
N ASN A 237 11.47 -22.37 -21.53
CA ASN A 237 12.24 -23.62 -21.60
C ASN A 237 11.67 -24.74 -20.69
N TYR A 238 10.41 -24.65 -20.27
CA TYR A 238 9.81 -25.65 -19.37
C TYR A 238 9.41 -26.95 -20.09
N GLY A 239 9.34 -26.94 -21.43
CA GLY A 239 8.92 -28.10 -22.23
C GLY A 239 7.48 -28.54 -21.93
N GLN A 240 6.64 -27.58 -21.55
CA GLN A 240 5.21 -27.77 -21.25
C GLN A 240 4.34 -27.13 -22.35
N ASN A 241 3.06 -27.49 -22.38
CA ASN A 241 2.09 -26.94 -23.35
C ASN A 241 1.72 -25.50 -23.00
N SER A 242 2.58 -24.54 -23.36
CA SER A 242 2.32 -23.11 -23.20
C SER A 242 1.13 -22.64 -24.05
N LYS A 243 0.42 -21.62 -23.57
CA LYS A 243 -0.60 -20.92 -24.36
C LYS A 243 0.08 -20.07 -25.45
N SER A 244 -0.59 -19.91 -26.60
CA SER A 244 -0.13 -18.98 -27.63
C SER A 244 -0.28 -17.53 -27.16
N ILE A 245 0.53 -16.62 -27.72
CA ILE A 245 0.46 -15.20 -27.37
C ILE A 245 -0.90 -14.59 -27.72
N GLU A 246 -1.50 -15.04 -28.82
CA GLU A 246 -2.83 -14.60 -29.29
C GLU A 246 -3.92 -14.97 -28.29
N LYS A 247 -3.89 -16.21 -27.78
CA LYS A 247 -4.86 -16.67 -26.77
C LYS A 247 -4.73 -15.86 -25.47
N LEU A 248 -3.51 -15.56 -25.04
CA LEU A 248 -3.27 -14.73 -23.86
C LEU A 248 -3.77 -13.29 -24.08
N LYS A 249 -3.55 -12.72 -25.27
CA LYS A 249 -3.95 -11.36 -25.63
C LYS A 249 -5.47 -11.22 -25.71
N ILE A 250 -6.17 -12.15 -26.37
CA ILE A 250 -7.63 -12.17 -26.42
C ILE A 250 -8.22 -12.20 -25.01
N TYR A 251 -7.69 -13.05 -24.13
CA TYR A 251 -8.16 -13.13 -22.75
C TYR A 251 -7.89 -11.83 -21.98
N TYR A 252 -6.70 -11.25 -22.14
CA TYR A 252 -6.34 -9.96 -21.54
C TYR A 252 -7.30 -8.84 -21.95
N GLU A 253 -7.61 -8.72 -23.24
CA GLU A 253 -8.52 -7.69 -23.77
C GLU A 253 -9.94 -7.86 -23.20
N GLN A 254 -10.44 -9.09 -23.11
CA GLN A 254 -11.72 -9.39 -22.46
C GLN A 254 -11.75 -8.96 -20.99
N GLN A 255 -10.69 -9.26 -20.24
CA GLN A 255 -10.60 -8.86 -18.83
C GLN A 255 -10.43 -7.35 -18.68
N LEU A 256 -9.66 -6.71 -19.55
CA LEU A 256 -9.49 -5.26 -19.54
C LEU A 256 -10.83 -4.54 -19.67
N GLN A 257 -11.64 -4.94 -20.66
CA GLN A 257 -12.99 -4.40 -20.84
C GLN A 257 -13.87 -4.60 -19.59
N LYS A 258 -13.81 -5.80 -18.99
CA LYS A 258 -14.54 -6.12 -17.74
C LYS A 258 -14.14 -5.18 -16.60
N TYR A 259 -12.84 -4.97 -16.40
CA TYR A 259 -12.33 -4.13 -15.30
C TYR A 259 -12.57 -2.63 -15.54
N GLU A 260 -12.46 -2.15 -16.78
CA GLU A 260 -12.77 -0.76 -17.13
C GLU A 260 -14.26 -0.47 -16.92
N THR A 261 -15.14 -1.36 -17.40
CA THR A 261 -16.58 -1.24 -17.21
C THR A 261 -16.96 -1.25 -15.72
N LYS A 262 -16.35 -2.15 -14.94
CA LYS A 262 -16.58 -2.22 -13.48
C LYS A 262 -16.15 -0.93 -12.79
N ARG A 263 -15.01 -0.36 -13.17
CA ARG A 263 -14.50 0.89 -12.62
C ARG A 263 -15.43 2.07 -12.95
N ILE A 264 -15.92 2.15 -14.18
CA ILE A 264 -16.89 3.17 -14.63
C ILE A 264 -18.18 3.06 -13.81
N LYS A 265 -18.78 1.87 -13.71
CA LYS A 265 -20.00 1.66 -12.92
C LYS A 265 -19.82 2.06 -11.46
N SER A 266 -18.69 1.70 -10.85
CA SER A 266 -18.37 2.08 -9.46
C SER A 266 -18.29 3.60 -9.27
N TYR A 267 -17.81 4.35 -10.27
CA TYR A 267 -17.72 5.80 -10.22
C TYR A 267 -19.11 6.45 -10.26
N TYR A 268 -20.01 5.96 -11.11
CA TYR A 268 -21.36 6.51 -11.27
C TYR A 268 -22.41 6.00 -10.25
N SER A 269 -22.09 4.96 -9.48
CA SER A 269 -22.99 4.40 -8.45
C SER A 269 -22.66 4.85 -7.01
N SER A 270 -21.69 5.75 -6.82
CA SER A 270 -21.38 6.29 -5.49
C SER A 270 -22.37 7.42 -5.15
N PRO A 271 -23.10 7.37 -4.02
CA PRO A 271 -24.02 8.44 -3.63
C PRO A 271 -23.25 9.75 -3.42
N ILE A 272 -23.83 10.86 -3.92
CA ILE A 272 -23.34 12.24 -3.75
C ILE A 272 -23.46 12.67 -2.29
#